data_AF-A0A6H1R7S5-F1
#
_entry.id   AF-A0A6H1R7S5-F1
#
_cell.length_a   1.000
_cell.length_b   1.000
_cell.length_c   1.000
_cell.angle_alpha   90.00
_cell.angle_beta   90.00
_cell.angle_gamma   90.00
#
_symmetry.space_group_name_H-M   'P 1'
#
loop_
_entity.id
_entity.type
_entity.pdbx_description
1 polymer ?
#
loop_
_entity_poly.entity_id
_entity_poly.type
_entity_poly.pdbx_seq_one_letter_code
_entity_poly.pdbx_strand_id
1 'polypeptide(L)'
;MNANLPVGMRKNTPAVARLKKIGELLDALFRELSRVEFLEDDIMQKKDLQEVEDLAGAAQSSVFGVRDAIAAKGGPNVAKGYQK
;
A
#
# COMPACT_ATOMS: atom_id res chain seq x y z
N MET A 1 -16.26 11.61 20.11
CA MET A 1 -16.32 10.46 19.18
C MET A 1 -17.71 10.43 18.57
N ASN A 2 -17.87 10.73 17.27
CA ASN A 2 -19.19 10.83 16.63
C ASN A 2 -19.41 9.67 15.65
N ALA A 3 -20.11 8.63 16.13
CA ALA A 3 -20.45 7.45 15.34
C ALA A 3 -21.60 7.68 14.33
N ASN A 4 -22.26 8.85 14.35
CA ASN A 4 -23.48 9.12 13.57
C ASN A 4 -23.32 10.14 12.42
N LEU A 5 -22.17 10.18 11.75
CA LEU A 5 -22.08 10.97 10.51
C LEU A 5 -22.78 10.23 9.35
N PRO A 6 -23.67 10.91 8.59
CA PRO A 6 -24.29 10.37 7.39
C PRO A 6 -23.26 9.77 6.44
N VAL A 7 -23.59 8.67 5.76
CA VAL A 7 -22.68 7.93 4.86
C VAL A 7 -22.01 8.84 3.81
N GLY A 8 -22.70 9.92 3.39
CA GLY A 8 -22.18 10.95 2.50
C GLY A 8 -21.12 11.90 3.11
N MET A 9 -21.23 12.23 4.41
CA MET A 9 -20.24 13.07 5.11
C MET A 9 -18.96 12.30 5.48
N ARG A 10 -19.03 10.96 5.55
CA ARG A 10 -17.85 10.11 5.79
C ARG A 10 -16.82 10.22 4.65
N LYS A 11 -17.21 10.62 3.43
CA LYS A 11 -16.31 10.75 2.26
C LYS A 11 -15.14 11.71 2.48
N ASN A 12 -15.33 12.76 3.28
CA ASN A 12 -14.41 13.90 3.41
C ASN A 12 -13.89 14.13 4.83
N THR A 13 -13.95 13.11 5.69
CA THR A 13 -13.32 13.25 7.01
C THR A 13 -11.79 13.25 6.86
N PRO A 14 -11.05 14.01 7.70
CA PRO A 14 -9.59 13.96 7.71
C PRO A 14 -9.03 12.55 7.91
N ALA A 15 -9.74 11.70 8.66
CA ALA A 15 -9.38 10.30 8.86
C ALA A 15 -9.45 9.49 7.55
N VAL A 16 -10.54 9.62 6.78
CA VAL A 16 -10.68 8.93 5.49
C VAL A 16 -9.66 9.44 4.47
N ALA A 17 -9.38 10.74 4.44
CA ALA A 17 -8.33 11.31 3.60
C ALA A 17 -6.94 10.75 3.95
N ARG A 18 -6.64 10.63 5.25
CA ARG A 18 -5.37 10.04 5.73
C ARG A 18 -5.25 8.56 5.34
N LEU A 19 -6.32 7.77 5.48
CA LEU A 19 -6.33 6.37 5.07
C LEU A 19 -6.13 6.21 3.55
N LYS A 20 -6.73 7.07 2.73
CA LYS A 20 -6.47 7.07 1.28
C LYS A 20 -5.01 7.35 0.94
N LYS A 21 -4.43 8.39 1.56
CA LYS A 21 -3.01 8.74 1.36
C LYS A 21 -2.08 7.60 1.79
N ILE A 22 -2.38 6.90 2.87
CA ILE A 22 -1.61 5.72 3.28
C ILE A 22 -1.66 4.64 2.19
N GLY A 23 -2.84 4.38 1.62
CA GLY A 23 -3.00 3.45 0.51
C GLY A 23 -2.17 3.79 -0.71
N GLU A 24 -2.20 5.07 -1.13
CA GLU A 24 -1.41 5.56 -2.26
C GLU A 24 0.11 5.37 -2.02
N LEU A 25 0.58 5.60 -0.79
CA LEU A 25 1.98 5.37 -0.42
C LEU A 25 2.34 3.89 -0.41
N LEU A 26 1.44 3.01 0.05
CA LEU A 26 1.62 1.56 0.01
C LEU A 26 1.66 1.05 -1.44
N ASP A 27 0.80 1.58 -2.31
CA ASP A 27 0.78 1.23 -3.74
C ASP A 27 2.06 1.69 -4.45
N ALA A 28 2.55 2.89 -4.13
CA ALA A 28 3.83 3.37 -4.64
C ALA A 28 4.98 2.47 -4.18
N LEU A 29 5.04 2.15 -2.88
CA LEU A 29 6.06 1.26 -2.33
C LEU A 29 6.01 -0.14 -2.94
N PHE A 30 4.82 -0.71 -3.13
CA PHE A 30 4.63 -2.01 -3.78
C PHE A 30 5.25 -2.04 -5.19
N ARG A 31 5.06 -0.96 -5.97
CA ARG A 31 5.61 -0.83 -7.33
C ARG A 31 7.12 -0.62 -7.35
N GLU A 32 7.67 0.07 -6.36
CA GLU A 32 9.13 0.22 -6.26
C GLU A 32 9.79 -1.10 -5.82
N LEU A 33 9.19 -1.82 -4.88
CA LEU A 33 9.66 -3.15 -4.46
C LEU A 33 9.63 -4.16 -5.62
N SER A 34 8.63 -4.08 -6.52
CA SER A 34 8.58 -4.95 -7.70
C SER A 34 9.66 -4.65 -8.74
N ARG A 35 10.41 -3.55 -8.59
CA ARG A 35 11.48 -3.18 -9.53
C ARG A 35 12.87 -3.58 -9.06
N VAL A 36 12.98 -4.15 -7.86
CA VAL A 36 14.26 -4.60 -7.29
C VAL A 36 14.93 -5.65 -8.18
N GLU A 37 14.15 -6.49 -8.87
CA GLU A 37 14.64 -7.47 -9.85
C GLU A 37 15.42 -6.84 -11.03
N PHE A 38 15.20 -5.55 -11.33
CA PHE A 38 15.91 -4.84 -12.39
C PHE A 38 17.20 -4.15 -11.92
N LEU A 39 17.59 -4.33 -10.66
CA LEU A 39 18.84 -3.76 -10.12
C LEU A 39 20.08 -4.59 -10.46
N GLU A 40 19.90 -5.79 -11.05
CA GLU A 40 20.98 -6.68 -11.49
C GLU A 40 21.92 -5.98 -12.50
N ASP A 41 21.38 -5.08 -13.31
CA ASP A 41 22.12 -4.43 -14.41
C ASP A 41 23.05 -3.29 -13.95
N ASP A 42 22.87 -2.71 -12.75
CA ASP A 42 23.52 -1.44 -12.41
C ASP A 42 24.42 -1.43 -11.15
N ILE A 43 24.20 -2.28 -10.11
CA ILE A 43 24.78 -1.98 -8.78
C ILE A 43 25.23 -3.19 -7.90
N MET A 44 24.75 -4.43 -8.09
CA MET A 44 24.91 -5.50 -7.07
C MET A 44 25.58 -6.80 -7.55
N GLN A 45 26.22 -7.52 -6.63
CA GLN A 45 26.68 -8.88 -6.87
C GLN A 45 25.50 -9.86 -6.84
N LYS A 46 25.51 -10.87 -7.71
CA LYS A 46 24.40 -11.82 -7.89
C LYS A 46 23.90 -12.50 -6.61
N LYS A 47 24.80 -12.79 -5.66
CA LYS A 47 24.44 -13.41 -4.38
C LYS A 47 23.62 -12.45 -3.49
N ASP A 48 24.03 -11.18 -3.46
CA ASP A 48 23.37 -10.16 -2.64
C ASP A 48 22.03 -9.75 -3.27
N LEU A 49 21.95 -9.78 -4.60
CA LEU A 49 20.70 -9.52 -5.33
C LEU A 49 19.60 -10.49 -4.93
N GLN A 50 19.86 -11.81 -4.91
CA GLN A 50 18.84 -12.80 -4.57
C GLN A 50 18.27 -12.58 -3.17
N GLU A 51 19.13 -12.28 -2.18
CA GLU A 51 18.69 -12.00 -0.81
C GLU A 51 17.84 -10.71 -0.75
N VAL A 52 18.22 -9.69 -1.51
CA VAL A 52 17.49 -8.43 -1.60
C VAL A 52 16.15 -8.60 -2.31
N GLU A 53 16.07 -9.41 -3.37
CA GLU A 53 14.82 -9.77 -4.07
C GLU A 53 13.86 -10.53 -3.14
N ASP A 54 14.37 -11.51 -2.38
CA ASP A 54 13.56 -12.28 -1.44
C ASP A 54 12.97 -11.36 -0.35
N LEU A 55 13.78 -10.46 0.20
CA LEU A 55 13.34 -9.46 1.18
C LEU A 55 12.34 -8.47 0.57
N ALA A 56 12.57 -8.03 -0.67
CA ALA A 56 11.67 -7.14 -1.38
C ALA A 56 10.32 -7.80 -1.64
N GLY A 57 10.29 -9.08 -2.03
CA GLY A 57 9.07 -9.87 -2.21
C GLY A 57 8.29 -10.07 -0.91
N ALA A 58 8.98 -10.34 0.21
CA ALA A 58 8.36 -10.42 1.52
C ALA A 58 7.75 -9.09 1.99
N ALA A 59 8.48 -7.98 1.76
CA ALA A 59 7.98 -6.64 2.04
C ALA A 59 6.77 -6.29 1.15
N GLN A 60 6.83 -6.64 -0.13
CA GLN A 60 5.75 -6.40 -1.09
C GLN A 60 4.46 -7.10 -0.65
N SER A 61 4.56 -8.37 -0.25
CA SER A 61 3.43 -9.16 0.27
C SER A 61 2.83 -8.53 1.52
N SER A 62 3.67 -8.04 2.43
CA SER A 62 3.24 -7.39 3.67
C SER A 62 2.52 -6.06 3.41
N VAL A 63 3.07 -5.23 2.52
CA VAL A 63 2.48 -3.95 2.10
C VAL A 63 1.11 -4.16 1.46
N PHE A 64 0.99 -5.17 0.60
CA PHE A 64 -0.28 -5.55 -0.03
C PHE A 64 -1.33 -5.98 1.02
N GLY A 65 -0.94 -6.83 1.99
CA GLY A 65 -1.84 -7.24 3.07
C GLY A 65 -2.34 -6.08 3.93
N VAL A 66 -1.48 -5.10 4.25
CA VAL A 66 -1.88 -3.89 4.98
C VAL A 66 -2.83 -3.04 4.16
N ARG A 67 -2.57 -2.87 2.86
CA ARG A 67 -3.45 -2.15 1.93
C ARG A 67 -4.85 -2.74 1.91
N ASP A 68 -4.95 -4.06 1.75
CA ASP A 68 -6.23 -4.77 1.72
C ASP A 68 -6.98 -4.67 3.05
N ALA A 69 -6.27 -4.77 4.17
CA ALA A 69 -6.86 -4.59 5.49
C ALA A 69 -7.44 -3.17 5.68
N ILE A 70 -6.74 -2.14 5.18
CA ILE A 70 -7.24 -0.75 5.20
C ILE A 70 -8.46 -0.60 4.30
N ALA A 71 -8.45 -1.18 3.09
CA ALA A 71 -9.59 -1.13 2.19
C ALA A 71 -10.83 -1.83 2.79
N ALA A 72 -10.64 -3.02 3.37
CA ALA A 72 -11.71 -3.81 3.98
C ALA A 72 -12.29 -3.15 5.24
N LYS A 73 -11.43 -2.60 6.12
CA LYS A 73 -11.86 -2.05 7.42
C LYS A 73 -12.14 -0.55 7.41
N GLY A 74 -11.60 0.20 6.45
CA GLY A 74 -11.78 1.65 6.31
C GLY A 74 -13.16 2.07 5.79
N GLY A 75 -13.98 1.09 5.39
CA GLY A 75 -15.33 1.30 4.90
C GLY A 75 -15.41 1.70 3.42
N PRO A 76 -16.62 1.80 2.85
CA PRO A 76 -16.83 1.91 1.40
C PRO A 76 -16.14 3.12 0.73
N ASN A 77 -15.95 4.21 1.46
CA ASN A 77 -15.32 5.42 0.93
C ASN A 77 -13.79 5.34 0.87
N VAL A 78 -13.19 4.53 1.74
CA VAL A 78 -11.77 4.20 1.67
C VAL A 78 -11.59 3.18 0.55
N ALA A 79 -12.33 2.06 0.55
CA ALA A 79 -12.25 1.01 -0.47
C ALA A 79 -12.34 1.52 -1.93
N LYS A 80 -13.26 2.45 -2.23
CA LYS A 80 -13.38 3.06 -3.57
C LYS A 80 -12.11 3.80 -4.05
N GLY A 81 -11.26 4.25 -3.14
CA GLY A 81 -9.97 4.87 -3.49
C GLY A 81 -8.90 3.88 -3.93
N TYR A 82 -9.11 2.57 -3.70
CA TYR A 82 -8.13 1.51 -3.93
C TYR A 82 -8.49 0.61 -5.13
N GLN A 83 -9.68 0.78 -5.72
CA GLN A 83 -10.16 0.02 -6.90
C GLN A 83 -9.62 0.58 -8.24
N LYS A 84 -8.43 1.18 -8.27
CA LYS A 84 -7.83 1.66 -9.52
C LYS A 84 -6.93 0.61 -10.16
#